data_AF-A0A9D5BGL6-F1
#
_entry.id   AF-A0A9D5BGL6-F1
#
_cell.length_a   1.000
_cell.length_b   1.000
_cell.length_c   1.000
_cell.angle_alpha   90.00
_cell.angle_beta   90.00
_cell.angle_gamma   90.00
#
_symmetry.space_group_name_H-M   'P 1'
#
loop_
_entity.id
_entity.type
_entity.pdbx_description
1 polymer ?
#
loop_
_entity_poly.entity_id
_entity_poly.type
_entity_poly.pdbx_seq_one_letter_code
_entity_poly.pdbx_strand_id
1 'polypeptide(L)'
;GTFLFCSDSDSTCFENPDSNLEIILTLSKVHDQNQGFLSDEYGNIVEKLRRNAVFKDSSIPAGDRTRSDSLVIGISLQLHALGLTSQILKEHNIDINVLETKIKKLEERFILLKRISFDPSKKLNQMKGHVAQLEWYKKETKNRDIGYYDSYKNMNSPFDHDVVEFHKKLTNYWEKMVEEVEMKPQKEGAAFRTRWIYAGTTYRRMVEPLAIAQYYKEGGRDYVNEKRSKHFKNLEEWLKEGSKKAKIELNSTSRKTVEVILTIDSCFWAHVEEAILACRELKEVKDKDEVVKKLVEFEDYVYGLLKDYAVSPEIFLRQSSFMSWWKDYRAIKGFSYSSKLADFMNDFGKVKQYVLGAYNFP
;
A
#
# COMPACT_ATOMS: atom_id res chain seq x y z
N GLY A 1 16.00 -15.86 -11.41
CA GLY A 1 16.35 -16.27 -10.04
C GLY A 1 17.86 -16.34 -9.94
N THR A 2 18.40 -16.77 -8.80
CA THR A 2 19.85 -17.00 -8.66
C THR A 2 20.28 -18.22 -9.47
N PHE A 3 21.31 -18.07 -10.30
CA PHE A 3 21.94 -19.17 -11.02
C PHE A 3 23.23 -19.56 -10.30
N LEU A 4 23.44 -20.85 -10.09
CA LEU A 4 24.71 -21.42 -9.65
C LEU A 4 25.37 -22.06 -10.87
N PHE A 5 26.52 -21.53 -11.26
CA PHE A 5 27.35 -22.08 -12.32
C PHE A 5 28.44 -22.93 -11.69
N CYS A 6 28.63 -24.14 -12.20
CA CYS A 6 29.61 -25.10 -11.72
C CYS A 6 30.61 -25.40 -12.82
N SER A 7 31.90 -25.37 -12.50
CA SER A 7 33.00 -25.83 -13.33
C SER A 7 33.66 -27.05 -12.72
N ASP A 8 34.72 -27.53 -13.37
CA ASP A 8 35.47 -28.67 -12.87
C ASP A 8 36.33 -28.40 -11.64
N SER A 9 36.56 -27.15 -11.27
CA SER A 9 37.31 -26.82 -10.06
C SER A 9 36.46 -26.07 -9.05
N ASP A 10 35.54 -25.23 -9.49
CA ASP A 10 34.89 -24.23 -8.64
C ASP A 10 33.42 -24.02 -8.99
N SER A 11 32.75 -23.15 -8.23
CA SER A 11 31.40 -22.70 -8.53
C SER A 11 31.22 -21.22 -8.20
N THR A 12 30.33 -20.56 -8.91
CA THR A 12 29.97 -19.16 -8.66
C THR A 12 28.50 -18.93 -8.89
N CYS A 13 27.95 -17.89 -8.26
CA CYS A 13 26.55 -17.53 -8.38
C CYS A 13 26.35 -16.11 -8.90
N PHE A 14 25.28 -15.94 -9.68
CA PHE A 14 24.85 -14.66 -10.20
C PHE A 14 23.32 -14.55 -10.08
N GLU A 15 22.85 -13.42 -9.55
CA GLU A 15 21.42 -13.16 -9.39
C GLU A 15 20.82 -12.40 -10.57
N ASN A 16 21.63 -11.56 -11.22
CA ASN A 16 21.19 -10.69 -12.30
C ASN A 16 20.90 -11.53 -13.57
N PRO A 17 19.66 -11.53 -14.09
CA PRO A 17 19.31 -12.29 -15.29
C PRO A 17 20.11 -11.87 -16.52
N ASP A 18 20.48 -10.59 -16.66
CA ASP A 18 21.24 -10.12 -17.82
C ASP A 18 22.70 -10.58 -17.74
N SER A 19 23.29 -10.56 -16.54
CA SER A 19 24.63 -11.13 -16.31
C SER A 19 24.64 -12.64 -16.54
N ASN A 20 23.61 -13.35 -16.07
CA ASN A 20 23.44 -14.78 -16.30
C ASN A 20 23.42 -15.11 -17.79
N LEU A 21 22.64 -14.36 -18.57
CA LEU A 21 22.57 -14.51 -20.02
C LEU A 21 23.93 -14.27 -20.68
N GLU A 22 24.63 -13.21 -20.28
CA GLU A 22 25.96 -12.89 -20.82
C GLU A 22 26.99 -13.99 -20.52
N ILE A 23 26.95 -14.56 -19.32
CA ILE A 23 27.85 -15.65 -18.91
C ILE A 23 27.53 -16.92 -19.69
N ILE A 24 26.24 -17.29 -19.82
CA ILE A 24 25.82 -18.44 -20.61
C ILE A 24 26.27 -18.30 -22.07
N LEU A 25 26.07 -17.12 -22.68
CA LEU A 25 26.53 -16.85 -24.03
C LEU A 25 28.04 -16.94 -24.16
N THR A 26 28.79 -16.43 -23.18
CA THR A 26 30.25 -16.54 -23.16
C THR A 26 30.71 -17.99 -23.05
N LEU A 27 30.15 -18.76 -22.12
CA LEU A 27 30.46 -20.18 -21.95
C LEU A 27 30.14 -20.98 -23.23
N SER A 28 29.02 -20.71 -23.88
CA SER A 28 28.64 -21.40 -25.13
C SER A 28 29.59 -21.13 -26.30
N LYS A 29 30.29 -19.98 -26.29
CA LYS A 29 31.30 -19.66 -27.31
C LYS A 29 32.66 -20.32 -27.02
N VAL A 30 32.95 -20.57 -25.74
CA VAL A 30 34.23 -21.12 -25.27
C VAL A 30 34.18 -22.65 -25.22
N HIS A 31 33.00 -23.24 -25.03
CA HIS A 31 32.81 -24.67 -25.03
C HIS A 31 32.13 -25.08 -26.33
N ASP A 32 32.98 -25.42 -27.31
CA ASP A 32 32.59 -26.07 -28.55
C ASP A 32 32.14 -27.51 -28.21
N GLN A 33 30.88 -27.67 -27.80
CA GLN A 33 30.05 -28.85 -28.05
C GLN A 33 28.74 -28.79 -27.28
N ASN A 34 27.64 -28.88 -28.03
CA ASN A 34 26.38 -29.46 -27.58
C ASN A 34 26.62 -30.94 -27.24
N GLN A 35 27.19 -31.26 -26.09
CA GLN A 35 26.96 -32.58 -25.49
C GLN A 35 25.66 -32.46 -24.70
N GLY A 36 24.62 -33.15 -25.18
CA GLY A 36 23.31 -33.12 -24.52
C GLY A 36 23.44 -33.53 -23.05
N PHE A 37 22.81 -32.76 -22.17
CA PHE A 37 22.77 -33.03 -20.73
C PHE A 37 22.31 -34.46 -20.44
N LEU A 38 23.14 -35.25 -19.76
CA LEU A 38 22.75 -36.55 -19.21
C LEU A 38 22.38 -36.38 -17.74
N SER A 39 21.27 -36.98 -17.30
CA SER A 39 20.75 -36.85 -15.93
C SER A 39 21.76 -37.27 -14.83
N ASP A 40 22.74 -38.10 -15.18
CA ASP A 40 23.78 -38.60 -14.26
C ASP A 40 24.83 -37.52 -13.92
N GLU A 41 24.89 -36.42 -14.67
CA GLU A 41 25.87 -35.33 -14.49
C GLU A 41 25.57 -34.45 -13.27
N TYR A 42 24.29 -34.24 -12.92
CA TYR A 42 23.94 -33.44 -11.73
C TYR A 42 24.33 -34.12 -10.41
N GLY A 43 24.26 -35.46 -10.35
CA GLY A 43 24.74 -36.22 -9.19
C GLY A 43 26.24 -36.01 -8.95
N ASN A 44 27.02 -36.05 -10.04
CA ASN A 44 28.46 -35.77 -10.00
C ASN A 44 28.75 -34.33 -9.58
N ILE A 45 27.99 -33.35 -10.08
CA ILE A 45 28.12 -31.94 -9.69
C ILE A 45 27.86 -31.77 -8.19
N VAL A 46 26.80 -32.37 -7.63
CA VAL A 46 26.48 -32.26 -6.20
C VAL A 46 27.56 -32.89 -5.32
N GLU A 47 28.04 -34.09 -5.66
CA GLU A 47 29.13 -34.73 -4.93
C GLU A 47 30.44 -33.93 -5.01
N LYS A 48 30.71 -33.29 -6.15
CA LYS A 48 31.86 -32.41 -6.33
C LYS A 48 31.76 -31.14 -5.49
N LEU A 49 30.59 -30.48 -5.48
CA LEU A 49 30.32 -29.35 -4.59
C LEU A 49 30.51 -29.73 -3.12
N ARG A 50 30.07 -30.93 -2.73
CA ARG A 50 30.27 -31.47 -1.38
C ARG A 50 31.76 -31.64 -1.05
N ARG A 51 32.56 -32.18 -1.98
CA ARG A 51 34.03 -32.34 -1.79
C ARG A 51 34.73 -30.99 -1.66
N ASN A 52 34.39 -30.03 -2.53
CA ASN A 52 34.99 -28.69 -2.53
C ASN A 52 34.63 -27.87 -1.28
N ALA A 53 33.46 -28.13 -0.67
CA ALA A 53 33.10 -27.52 0.61
C ALA A 53 33.97 -28.01 1.78
N VAL A 54 34.53 -29.22 1.70
CA VAL A 54 35.39 -29.84 2.72
C VAL A 54 36.87 -29.52 2.46
N PHE A 55 37.30 -29.55 1.21
CA PHE A 55 38.65 -29.21 0.78
C PHE A 55 38.63 -27.85 0.07
N LYS A 56 38.80 -26.77 0.84
CA LYS A 56 39.04 -25.45 0.25
C LYS A 56 40.43 -25.45 -0.37
N ASP A 57 40.50 -25.67 -1.68
CA ASP A 57 41.75 -25.49 -2.42
C ASP A 57 42.15 -24.00 -2.31
N SER A 58 43.29 -23.75 -1.67
CA SER A 58 43.78 -22.40 -1.38
C SER A 58 44.47 -21.75 -2.60
N SER A 59 44.29 -22.31 -3.79
CA SER A 59 45.03 -21.97 -5.00
C SER A 59 44.31 -21.00 -5.93
N ILE A 60 43.44 -20.12 -5.42
CA ILE A 60 43.05 -18.96 -6.20
C ILE A 60 44.30 -18.07 -6.28
N PRO A 61 44.91 -17.88 -7.46
CA PRO A 61 46.02 -16.96 -7.59
C PRO A 61 45.51 -15.61 -7.10
N ALA A 62 46.24 -14.98 -6.19
CA ALA A 62 45.96 -13.61 -5.80
C ALA A 62 46.00 -12.77 -7.09
N GLY A 63 44.81 -12.53 -7.66
CA GLY A 63 44.65 -11.75 -8.88
C GLY A 63 45.33 -10.41 -8.69
N ASP A 64 45.87 -9.89 -9.80
CA ASP A 64 46.63 -8.66 -9.87
C ASP A 64 46.04 -7.56 -8.95
N ARG A 65 46.72 -7.32 -7.81
CA ARG A 65 46.31 -6.37 -6.75
C ARG A 65 46.34 -4.91 -7.21
N THR A 66 46.60 -4.65 -8.49
CA THR A 66 46.64 -3.30 -9.08
C THR A 66 45.26 -2.73 -9.39
N ARG A 67 44.19 -3.55 -9.42
CA ARG A 67 42.82 -3.05 -9.59
C ARG A 67 42.26 -2.48 -8.28
N SER A 68 41.78 -1.23 -8.33
CA SER A 68 41.18 -0.54 -7.18
C SER A 68 39.69 -0.84 -6.99
N ASP A 69 39.02 -1.43 -7.98
CA ASP A 69 37.57 -1.67 -7.94
C ASP A 69 37.23 -3.06 -7.41
N SER A 70 36.70 -3.10 -6.18
CA SER A 70 36.28 -4.34 -5.50
C SER A 70 35.23 -5.17 -6.27
N LEU A 71 34.36 -4.52 -7.04
CA LEU A 71 33.28 -5.21 -7.76
C LEU A 71 33.84 -5.91 -9.00
N VAL A 72 34.79 -5.25 -9.69
CA VAL A 72 35.52 -5.85 -10.81
C VAL A 72 36.40 -7.01 -10.33
N ILE A 73 37.04 -6.90 -9.17
CA ILE A 73 37.81 -8.01 -8.57
C ILE A 73 36.89 -9.21 -8.32
N GLY A 74 35.70 -8.97 -7.74
CA GLY A 74 34.70 -10.02 -7.52
C GLY A 74 34.31 -10.71 -8.82
N ILE A 75 33.93 -9.95 -9.86
CA ILE A 75 33.57 -10.51 -11.17
C ILE A 75 34.73 -11.31 -11.76
N SER A 76 35.96 -10.81 -11.68
CA SER A 76 37.15 -11.48 -12.20
C SER A 76 37.35 -12.85 -11.54
N LEU A 77 37.22 -12.91 -10.21
CA LEU A 77 37.29 -14.17 -9.45
C LEU A 77 36.18 -15.14 -9.86
N GLN A 78 34.96 -14.64 -10.05
CA GLN A 78 33.84 -15.46 -10.48
C GLN A 78 34.01 -16.01 -11.90
N LEU A 79 34.53 -15.21 -12.84
CA LEU A 79 34.85 -15.66 -14.19
C LEU A 79 35.99 -16.69 -14.19
N HIS A 80 37.02 -16.46 -13.38
CA HIS A 80 38.12 -17.40 -13.21
C HIS A 80 37.63 -18.76 -12.66
N ALA A 81 36.72 -18.74 -11.68
CA ALA A 81 36.08 -19.95 -11.15
C ALA A 81 35.30 -20.73 -12.23
N LEU A 82 34.90 -20.08 -13.32
CA LEU A 82 34.25 -20.72 -14.48
C LEU A 82 35.23 -21.18 -15.56
N GLY A 83 36.54 -21.09 -15.32
CA GLY A 83 37.55 -21.38 -16.33
C GLY A 83 37.64 -20.31 -17.42
N LEU A 84 36.94 -19.18 -17.28
CA LEU A 84 36.97 -18.06 -18.24
C LEU A 84 38.21 -17.18 -17.98
N THR A 85 39.39 -17.77 -18.21
CA THR A 85 40.68 -17.10 -18.03
C THR A 85 41.02 -16.22 -19.24
N SER A 86 41.91 -15.23 -19.04
CA SER A 86 42.36 -14.32 -20.10
C SER A 86 42.91 -15.06 -21.33
N GLN A 87 43.53 -16.22 -21.14
CA GLN A 87 44.11 -17.03 -22.21
C GLN A 87 43.01 -17.69 -23.07
N ILE A 88 42.09 -18.41 -22.44
CA ILE A 88 40.99 -19.11 -23.13
C ILE A 88 40.06 -18.13 -23.84
N LEU A 89 39.77 -16.99 -23.22
CA LEU A 89 38.91 -15.96 -23.83
C LEU A 89 39.56 -15.33 -25.07
N LYS A 90 40.88 -15.09 -25.06
CA LYS A 90 41.60 -14.53 -26.22
C LYS A 90 41.59 -15.47 -27.42
N GLU A 91 41.69 -16.79 -27.20
CA GLU A 91 41.59 -17.80 -28.26
C GLU A 91 40.25 -17.72 -29.02
N HIS A 92 39.21 -17.23 -28.35
CA HIS A 92 37.86 -17.07 -28.90
C HIS A 92 37.52 -15.61 -29.27
N ASN A 93 38.53 -14.74 -29.41
CA ASN A 93 38.38 -13.30 -29.70
C ASN A 93 37.53 -12.53 -28.67
N ILE A 94 37.55 -12.94 -27.41
CA ILE A 94 36.86 -12.25 -26.30
C ILE A 94 37.90 -11.55 -25.42
N ASP A 95 37.78 -10.23 -25.27
CA ASP A 95 38.60 -9.46 -24.31
C ASP A 95 37.98 -9.55 -22.91
N ILE A 96 38.73 -10.13 -21.97
CA ILE A 96 38.33 -10.26 -20.57
C ILE A 96 37.99 -8.91 -19.92
N ASN A 97 38.72 -7.84 -20.25
CA ASN A 97 38.45 -6.51 -19.67
C ASN A 97 37.11 -5.94 -20.18
N VAL A 98 36.78 -6.21 -21.45
CA VAL A 98 35.50 -5.80 -22.05
C VAL A 98 34.35 -6.58 -21.43
N LEU A 99 34.52 -7.89 -21.24
CA LEU A 99 33.54 -8.75 -20.59
C LEU A 99 33.28 -8.33 -19.13
N GLU A 100 34.35 -8.15 -18.35
CA GLU A 100 34.25 -7.70 -16.96
C GLU A 100 33.58 -6.33 -16.86
N THR A 101 33.93 -5.39 -17.74
CA THR A 101 33.29 -4.06 -17.78
C THR A 101 31.81 -4.16 -18.13
N LYS A 102 31.43 -5.07 -19.03
CA LYS A 102 30.03 -5.30 -19.42
C LYS A 102 29.24 -5.90 -18.26
N ILE A 103 29.74 -6.97 -17.63
CA ILE A 103 29.09 -7.60 -16.46
C ILE A 103 29.00 -6.58 -15.32
N LYS A 104 30.05 -5.79 -15.07
CA LYS A 104 30.05 -4.74 -14.05
C LYS A 104 28.89 -3.76 -14.25
N LYS A 105 28.70 -3.24 -15.47
CA LYS A 105 27.60 -2.32 -15.79
C LYS A 105 26.23 -2.97 -15.57
N LEU A 106 26.08 -4.24 -15.92
CA LEU A 106 24.85 -5.00 -15.69
C LEU A 106 24.58 -5.15 -14.19
N GLU A 107 25.58 -5.56 -13.39
CA GLU A 107 25.49 -5.70 -11.94
C GLU A 107 25.20 -4.36 -11.23
N GLU A 108 25.90 -3.28 -11.59
CA GLU A 108 25.66 -1.94 -11.03
C GLU A 108 24.23 -1.49 -11.28
N ARG A 109 23.72 -1.68 -12.51
CA ARG A 109 22.33 -1.39 -12.86
C ARG A 109 21.36 -2.25 -12.08
N PHE A 110 21.62 -3.55 -11.96
CA PHE A 110 20.78 -4.48 -11.20
C PHE A 110 20.73 -4.13 -9.72
N ILE A 111 21.87 -3.81 -9.09
CA ILE A 111 21.97 -3.37 -7.70
C ILE A 111 21.21 -2.06 -7.50
N LEU A 112 21.37 -1.09 -8.42
CA LEU A 112 20.64 0.17 -8.37
C LEU A 112 19.13 -0.06 -8.45
N LEU A 113 18.68 -0.87 -9.40
CA LEU A 113 17.27 -1.24 -9.56
C LEU A 113 16.76 -1.98 -8.32
N LYS A 114 17.55 -2.86 -7.70
CA LYS A 114 17.19 -3.57 -6.47
C LYS A 114 17.15 -2.63 -5.26
N ARG A 115 17.99 -1.60 -5.20
CA ARG A 115 17.94 -0.54 -4.16
C ARG A 115 16.75 0.39 -4.32
N ILE A 116 16.39 0.74 -5.55
CA ILE A 116 15.21 1.57 -5.86
C ILE A 116 13.93 0.72 -5.82
N SER A 117 14.06 -0.61 -5.94
CA SER A 117 12.94 -1.53 -5.87
C SER A 117 12.17 -1.28 -4.59
N PHE A 118 10.87 -1.23 -4.74
CA PHE A 118 10.01 -0.94 -3.62
C PHE A 118 10.01 -2.20 -2.75
N ASP A 119 10.49 -2.01 -1.53
CA ASP A 119 10.42 -3.00 -0.46
C ASP A 119 9.17 -2.65 0.36
N PRO A 120 8.07 -3.41 0.18
CA PRO A 120 6.82 -3.15 0.89
C PRO A 120 7.00 -3.06 2.41
N SER A 121 7.87 -3.91 2.98
CA SER A 121 8.02 -4.06 4.42
C SER A 121 8.79 -2.90 5.03
N LYS A 122 9.90 -2.47 4.42
CA LYS A 122 10.66 -1.30 4.88
C LYS A 122 9.85 -0.02 4.75
N LYS A 123 9.17 0.16 3.63
CA LYS A 123 8.33 1.34 3.39
C LYS A 123 7.10 1.36 4.29
N LEU A 124 6.52 0.21 4.65
CA LEU A 124 5.39 0.15 5.58
C LEU A 124 5.71 0.78 6.94
N ASN A 125 6.92 0.60 7.47
CA ASN A 125 7.31 1.22 8.74
C ASN A 125 7.39 2.74 8.65
N GLN A 126 7.87 3.29 7.53
CA GLN A 126 7.85 4.74 7.28
C GLN A 126 6.41 5.25 7.19
N MET A 127 5.53 4.51 6.50
CA MET A 127 4.12 4.87 6.38
C MET A 127 3.38 4.87 7.71
N LYS A 128 3.72 3.98 8.65
CA LYS A 128 3.19 4.03 10.02
C LYS A 128 3.49 5.37 10.69
N GLY A 129 4.65 5.97 10.43
CA GLY A 129 4.98 7.32 10.91
C GLY A 129 4.02 8.37 10.36
N HIS A 130 3.69 8.32 9.07
CA HIS A 130 2.70 9.24 8.47
C HIS A 130 1.28 8.98 8.97
N VAL A 131 0.88 7.73 9.20
CA VAL A 131 -0.43 7.42 9.81
C VAL A 131 -0.51 8.01 11.23
N ALA A 132 0.54 7.90 12.04
CA ALA A 132 0.58 8.51 13.37
C ALA A 132 0.46 10.04 13.33
N GLN A 133 1.03 10.70 12.32
CA GLN A 133 0.84 12.13 12.11
C GLN A 133 -0.63 12.47 11.78
N LEU A 134 -1.31 11.65 10.98
CA LEU A 134 -2.74 11.83 10.71
C LEU A 134 -3.61 11.56 11.94
N GLU A 135 -3.25 10.60 12.80
CA GLU A 135 -3.92 10.38 14.09
C GLU A 135 -3.78 11.59 15.01
N TRP A 136 -2.58 12.19 15.03
CA TRP A 136 -2.34 13.39 15.83
C TRP A 136 -3.11 14.60 15.28
N TYR A 137 -3.10 14.79 13.96
CA TYR A 137 -3.94 15.76 13.27
C TYR A 137 -5.43 15.60 13.57
N LYS A 138 -5.92 14.37 13.55
CA LYS A 138 -7.30 14.03 13.88
C LYS A 138 -7.65 14.44 15.32
N LYS A 139 -6.76 14.18 16.27
CA LYS A 139 -6.92 14.63 17.66
C LYS A 139 -6.95 16.16 17.79
N GLU A 140 -6.01 16.86 17.15
CA GLU A 140 -5.91 18.32 17.23
C GLU A 140 -7.13 19.04 16.63
N THR A 141 -7.61 18.57 15.48
CA THR A 141 -8.81 19.14 14.82
C THR A 141 -10.10 18.83 15.56
N LYS A 142 -10.16 17.66 16.22
CA LYS A 142 -11.26 17.33 17.15
C LYS A 142 -11.29 18.28 18.35
N ASN A 143 -10.15 18.62 18.95
CA ASN A 143 -10.08 19.57 20.07
C ASN A 143 -10.59 20.97 19.72
N ARG A 144 -10.60 21.32 18.43
CA ARG A 144 -11.14 22.59 17.89
C ARG A 144 -12.62 22.50 17.50
N ASP A 145 -13.26 21.34 17.71
CA ASP A 145 -14.66 21.09 17.36
C ASP A 145 -14.96 21.19 15.85
N ILE A 146 -13.95 20.87 15.02
CA ILE A 146 -14.01 20.88 13.55
C ILE A 146 -13.99 19.46 13.00
N GLY A 147 -13.03 18.65 13.45
CA GLY A 147 -12.76 17.34 12.87
C GLY A 147 -11.85 17.44 11.65
N TYR A 148 -11.13 16.36 11.39
CA TYR A 148 -10.02 16.35 10.44
C TYR A 148 -10.48 16.45 8.98
N TYR A 149 -11.64 15.89 8.65
CA TYR A 149 -12.26 16.00 7.33
C TYR A 149 -12.54 17.46 6.97
N ASP A 150 -13.30 18.15 7.84
CA ASP A 150 -13.71 19.54 7.63
C ASP A 150 -12.53 20.51 7.73
N SER A 151 -11.56 20.26 8.61
CA SER A 151 -10.33 21.06 8.67
C SER A 151 -9.52 20.96 7.38
N TYR A 152 -9.31 19.74 6.88
CA TYR A 152 -8.55 19.50 5.65
C TYR A 152 -9.27 20.07 4.42
N LYS A 153 -10.60 19.89 4.32
CA LYS A 153 -11.42 20.45 3.24
C LYS A 153 -11.27 21.98 3.18
N ASN A 154 -11.37 22.65 4.33
CA ASN A 154 -11.37 24.11 4.38
C ASN A 154 -9.97 24.74 4.44
N MET A 155 -8.93 23.97 4.78
CA MET A 155 -7.56 24.45 5.02
C MET A 155 -7.54 25.56 6.10
N ASN A 156 -8.12 25.23 7.26
CA ASN A 156 -8.30 26.13 8.40
C ASN A 156 -7.03 26.43 9.21
N SER A 157 -5.94 25.69 9.01
CA SER A 157 -4.75 25.68 9.86
C SER A 157 -3.48 25.45 9.04
N PRO A 158 -2.33 26.04 9.43
CA PRO A 158 -1.05 25.74 8.79
C PRO A 158 -0.71 24.25 8.74
N PHE A 159 -1.08 23.51 9.80
CA PHE A 159 -0.91 22.05 9.88
C PHE A 159 -1.69 21.28 8.80
N ASP A 160 -2.75 21.85 8.23
CA ASP A 160 -3.48 21.22 7.12
C ASP A 160 -2.57 21.10 5.88
N HIS A 161 -1.62 22.03 5.68
CA HIS A 161 -0.66 21.96 4.59
C HIS A 161 0.36 20.83 4.77
N ASP A 162 0.80 20.56 6.00
CA ASP A 162 1.69 19.41 6.29
C ASP A 162 0.97 18.08 6.02
N VAL A 163 -0.33 18.03 6.34
CA VAL A 163 -1.18 16.85 6.10
C VAL A 163 -1.29 16.53 4.61
N VAL A 164 -1.26 17.53 3.72
CA VAL A 164 -1.22 17.29 2.26
C VAL A 164 -0.01 16.44 1.87
N GLU A 165 1.16 16.70 2.48
CA GLU A 165 2.36 15.92 2.20
C GLU A 165 2.23 14.47 2.70
N PHE A 166 1.70 14.27 3.91
CA PHE A 166 1.46 12.93 4.46
C PHE A 166 0.44 12.14 3.65
N HIS A 167 -0.67 12.79 3.26
CA HIS A 167 -1.66 12.22 2.35
C HIS A 167 -1.00 11.76 1.05
N LYS A 168 -0.23 12.62 0.38
CA LYS A 168 0.46 12.27 -0.87
C LYS A 168 1.43 11.10 -0.71
N LYS A 169 2.24 11.09 0.35
CA LYS A 169 3.21 10.01 0.61
C LYS A 169 2.51 8.67 0.84
N LEU A 170 1.42 8.67 1.62
CA LEU A 170 0.63 7.47 1.87
C LEU A 170 -0.05 6.96 0.60
N THR A 171 -0.65 7.84 -0.19
CA THR A 171 -1.30 7.48 -1.46
C THR A 171 -0.32 6.88 -2.45
N ASN A 172 0.84 7.51 -2.68
CA ASN A 172 1.86 6.97 -3.57
C ASN A 172 2.35 5.57 -3.14
N TYR A 173 2.47 5.33 -1.82
CA TYR A 173 2.85 4.02 -1.31
C TYR A 173 1.79 2.97 -1.62
N TRP A 174 0.51 3.25 -1.32
CA TRP A 174 -0.56 2.27 -1.48
C TRP A 174 -0.95 2.02 -2.93
N GLU A 175 -0.83 3.02 -3.80
CA GLU A 175 -0.95 2.83 -5.26
C GLU A 175 0.11 1.85 -5.75
N LYS A 176 1.38 2.09 -5.38
CA LYS A 176 2.47 1.18 -5.76
C LYS A 176 2.34 -0.21 -5.14
N MET A 177 1.87 -0.32 -3.89
CA MET A 177 1.54 -1.60 -3.27
C MET A 177 0.53 -2.39 -4.12
N VAL A 178 -0.53 -1.72 -4.55
CA VAL A 178 -1.61 -2.35 -5.32
C VAL A 178 -1.11 -2.80 -6.69
N GLU A 179 -0.36 -1.95 -7.39
CA GLU A 179 0.28 -2.30 -8.66
C GLU A 179 1.21 -3.51 -8.52
N GLU A 180 2.00 -3.60 -7.46
CA GLU A 180 2.90 -4.74 -7.25
C GLU A 180 2.17 -6.06 -7.03
N VAL A 181 1.06 -6.04 -6.28
CA VAL A 181 0.23 -7.23 -6.06
C VAL A 181 -0.44 -7.69 -7.35
N GLU A 182 -0.88 -6.75 -8.20
CA GLU A 182 -1.45 -7.07 -9.52
C GLU A 182 -0.40 -7.66 -10.47
N MET A 183 0.81 -7.09 -10.50
CA MET A 183 1.90 -7.54 -11.38
C MET A 183 2.56 -8.85 -10.92
N LYS A 184 2.56 -9.10 -9.61
CA LYS A 184 3.09 -10.31 -8.99
C LYS A 184 2.10 -10.77 -7.94
N PRO A 185 1.09 -11.61 -8.29
CA PRO A 185 0.16 -12.14 -7.31
C PRO A 185 0.99 -12.89 -6.26
N GLN A 186 1.17 -12.25 -5.10
CA GLN A 186 2.16 -12.70 -4.15
C GLN A 186 1.74 -14.08 -3.63
N LYS A 187 2.55 -15.11 -3.91
CA LYS A 187 2.47 -16.43 -3.25
C LYS A 187 3.00 -16.38 -1.80
N GLU A 188 3.01 -15.21 -1.18
CA GLU A 188 3.57 -15.01 0.16
C GLU A 188 2.59 -15.49 1.24
N GLY A 189 3.15 -16.01 2.34
CA GLY A 189 2.42 -16.72 3.39
C GLY A 189 1.29 -15.91 4.04
N ALA A 190 0.31 -16.63 4.61
CA ALA A 190 -0.93 -16.06 5.16
C ALA A 190 -0.73 -14.91 6.17
N ALA A 191 0.34 -14.95 6.97
CA ALA A 191 0.66 -13.90 7.94
C ALA A 191 1.03 -12.55 7.28
N PHE A 192 1.70 -12.60 6.13
CA PHE A 192 2.14 -11.41 5.41
C PHE A 192 0.96 -10.67 4.77
N ARG A 193 0.05 -11.41 4.12
CA ARG A 193 -1.22 -10.88 3.60
C ARG A 193 -2.07 -10.24 4.70
N THR A 194 -2.11 -10.86 5.88
CA THR A 194 -2.88 -10.33 7.02
C THR A 194 -2.36 -8.96 7.45
N ARG A 195 -1.04 -8.78 7.63
CA ARG A 195 -0.46 -7.48 8.03
C ARG A 195 -0.84 -6.34 7.07
N TRP A 196 -0.86 -6.61 5.77
CA TRP A 196 -1.20 -5.62 4.75
C TRP A 196 -2.70 -5.32 4.70
N ILE A 197 -3.57 -6.33 4.87
CA ILE A 197 -5.02 -6.10 4.95
C ILE A 197 -5.34 -5.14 6.10
N TYR A 198 -4.72 -5.30 7.27
CA TYR A 198 -4.93 -4.41 8.41
C TYR A 198 -4.42 -3.00 8.12
N ALA A 199 -3.16 -2.88 7.69
CA ALA A 199 -2.57 -1.57 7.41
C ALA A 199 -3.29 -0.83 6.26
N GLY A 200 -3.71 -1.57 5.23
CA GLY A 200 -4.43 -1.03 4.08
C GLY A 200 -5.84 -0.60 4.43
N THR A 201 -6.51 -1.34 5.32
CA THR A 201 -7.82 -0.96 5.86
C THR A 201 -7.72 0.31 6.70
N THR A 202 -6.74 0.41 7.60
CA THR A 202 -6.50 1.62 8.40
C THR A 202 -6.19 2.82 7.50
N TYR A 203 -5.29 2.64 6.52
CA TYR A 203 -4.97 3.67 5.54
C TYR A 203 -6.23 4.14 4.78
N ARG A 204 -7.01 3.21 4.21
CA ARG A 204 -8.23 3.54 3.46
C ARG A 204 -9.18 4.36 4.32
N ARG A 205 -9.46 3.92 5.56
CA ARG A 205 -10.38 4.62 6.47
C ARG A 205 -9.85 5.97 6.97
N MET A 206 -8.53 6.16 7.06
CA MET A 206 -7.92 7.43 7.44
C MET A 206 -7.86 8.42 6.28
N VAL A 207 -7.45 7.95 5.09
CA VAL A 207 -6.99 8.81 3.99
C VAL A 207 -8.05 9.04 2.92
N GLU A 208 -8.91 8.05 2.63
CA GLU A 208 -9.98 8.24 1.64
C GLU A 208 -10.91 9.42 1.98
N PRO A 209 -11.26 9.68 3.26
CA PRO A 209 -11.93 10.92 3.65
C PRO A 209 -11.21 12.21 3.22
N LEU A 210 -9.87 12.24 3.24
CA LEU A 210 -9.10 13.41 2.82
C LEU A 210 -9.11 13.58 1.29
N ALA A 211 -9.08 12.46 0.54
CA ALA A 211 -9.24 12.48 -0.91
C ALA A 211 -10.66 12.97 -1.31
N ILE A 212 -11.69 12.53 -0.59
CA ILE A 212 -13.07 13.01 -0.75
C ILE A 212 -13.16 14.51 -0.44
N ALA A 213 -12.58 14.96 0.68
CA ALA A 213 -12.56 16.36 1.06
C ALA A 213 -11.98 17.25 -0.05
N GLN A 214 -10.84 16.86 -0.62
CA GLN A 214 -10.23 17.58 -1.73
C GLN A 214 -11.13 17.60 -2.97
N TYR A 215 -11.71 16.46 -3.34
CA TYR A 215 -12.57 16.34 -4.53
C TYR A 215 -13.81 17.25 -4.45
N TYR A 216 -14.51 17.25 -3.32
CA TYR A 216 -15.70 18.09 -3.15
C TYR A 216 -15.38 19.56 -2.89
N LYS A 217 -14.18 19.89 -2.36
CA LYS A 217 -13.69 21.27 -2.29
C LYS A 217 -13.59 21.89 -3.69
N GLU A 218 -13.17 21.09 -4.67
CA GLU A 218 -13.00 21.48 -6.07
C GLU A 218 -14.33 21.46 -6.87
N GLY A 219 -15.46 21.18 -6.21
CA GLY A 219 -16.79 21.17 -6.84
C GLY A 219 -17.17 19.83 -7.50
N GLY A 220 -16.46 18.75 -7.16
CA GLY A 220 -16.78 17.40 -7.61
C GLY A 220 -18.17 16.91 -7.20
N ARG A 221 -18.67 15.87 -7.88
CA ARG A 221 -19.95 15.18 -7.61
C ARG A 221 -19.80 13.69 -7.88
N ASP A 222 -20.58 12.87 -7.18
CA ASP A 222 -20.59 11.42 -7.32
C ASP A 222 -19.19 10.77 -7.21
N TYR A 223 -18.48 11.08 -6.12
CA TYR A 223 -17.12 10.57 -5.91
C TYR A 223 -17.01 9.05 -6.05
N VAL A 224 -18.00 8.31 -5.52
CA VAL A 224 -17.97 6.84 -5.44
C VAL A 224 -17.90 6.20 -6.82
N ASN A 225 -18.64 6.74 -7.79
CA ASN A 225 -18.69 6.20 -9.15
C ASN A 225 -17.65 6.86 -10.07
N GLU A 226 -17.49 8.18 -10.00
CA GLU A 226 -16.75 8.96 -11.00
C GLU A 226 -15.26 9.11 -10.69
N LYS A 227 -14.87 9.20 -9.41
CA LYS A 227 -13.50 9.60 -9.02
C LYS A 227 -12.76 8.62 -8.14
N ARG A 228 -13.47 7.73 -7.44
CA ARG A 228 -12.89 6.81 -6.46
C ARG A 228 -11.76 5.99 -7.08
N SER A 229 -10.56 6.15 -6.53
CA SER A 229 -9.33 5.56 -7.06
C SER A 229 -9.36 4.03 -7.03
N LYS A 230 -8.64 3.41 -7.98
CA LYS A 230 -8.53 1.94 -8.08
C LYS A 230 -7.97 1.32 -6.79
N HIS A 231 -6.96 1.96 -6.19
CA HIS A 231 -6.30 1.41 -5.00
C HIS A 231 -7.26 1.33 -3.79
N PHE A 232 -8.15 2.30 -3.59
CA PHE A 232 -9.14 2.20 -2.49
C PHE A 232 -10.13 1.07 -2.72
N LYS A 233 -10.60 0.90 -3.97
CA LYS A 233 -11.50 -0.20 -4.37
C LYS A 233 -10.85 -1.57 -4.11
N ASN A 234 -9.61 -1.74 -4.59
CA ASN A 234 -8.85 -2.98 -4.39
C ASN A 234 -8.60 -3.28 -2.91
N LEU A 235 -8.23 -2.28 -2.10
CA LEU A 235 -8.03 -2.46 -0.65
C LEU A 235 -9.33 -2.84 0.08
N GLU A 236 -10.46 -2.31 -0.34
CA GLU A 236 -11.77 -2.69 0.19
C GLU A 236 -12.15 -4.12 -0.21
N GLU A 237 -11.91 -4.50 -1.47
CA GLU A 237 -12.15 -5.85 -1.99
C GLU A 237 -11.28 -6.90 -1.28
N TRP A 238 -9.98 -6.64 -1.11
CA TRP A 238 -9.09 -7.55 -0.38
C TRP A 238 -9.50 -7.77 1.08
N LEU A 239 -10.13 -6.77 1.72
CA LEU A 239 -10.72 -6.95 3.05
C LEU A 239 -11.96 -7.88 2.99
N LYS A 240 -12.76 -7.79 1.93
CA LYS A 240 -13.94 -8.65 1.72
C LYS A 240 -13.54 -10.11 1.42
N GLU A 241 -12.47 -10.30 0.64
CA GLU A 241 -11.87 -11.60 0.32
C GLU A 241 -11.05 -12.21 1.46
N GLY A 242 -10.61 -11.38 2.41
CA GLY A 242 -9.84 -11.79 3.57
C GLY A 242 -10.56 -12.80 4.46
N SER A 243 -9.80 -13.44 5.37
CA SER A 243 -10.38 -14.43 6.28
C SER A 243 -11.56 -13.85 7.08
N LYS A 244 -12.59 -14.67 7.33
CA LYS A 244 -13.74 -14.27 8.16
C LYS A 244 -13.30 -13.67 9.51
N LYS A 245 -12.19 -14.18 10.08
CA LYS A 245 -11.58 -13.68 11.31
C LYS A 245 -11.08 -12.24 11.17
N ALA A 246 -10.28 -11.94 10.13
CA ALA A 246 -9.79 -10.58 9.88
C ALA A 246 -10.94 -9.58 9.64
N LYS A 247 -11.98 -9.99 8.92
CA LYS A 247 -13.18 -9.18 8.70
C LYS A 247 -13.92 -8.89 10.00
N ILE A 248 -14.10 -9.89 10.86
CA ILE A 248 -14.72 -9.72 12.17
C ILE A 248 -13.87 -8.79 13.04
N GLU A 249 -12.56 -9.00 13.12
CA GLU A 249 -11.69 -8.17 13.97
C GLU A 249 -11.66 -6.70 13.51
N LEU A 250 -11.47 -6.44 12.21
CA LEU A 250 -11.36 -5.08 11.66
C LEU A 250 -12.70 -4.32 11.61
N ASN A 251 -13.83 -5.05 11.62
CA ASN A 251 -15.16 -4.46 11.70
C ASN A 251 -15.78 -4.59 13.08
N SER A 252 -15.09 -5.23 14.05
CA SER A 252 -15.58 -5.32 15.42
C SER A 252 -15.47 -3.96 16.08
N THR A 253 -16.60 -3.27 16.11
CA THR A 253 -16.75 -2.00 16.81
C THR A 253 -16.98 -2.32 18.27
N SER A 254 -15.91 -2.28 19.06
CA SER A 254 -16.03 -2.36 20.51
C SER A 254 -16.64 -1.07 21.03
N ARG A 255 -17.80 -1.17 21.69
CA ARG A 255 -18.41 -0.05 22.42
C ARG A 255 -17.48 0.56 23.48
N LYS A 256 -16.38 -0.11 23.85
CA LYS A 256 -15.39 0.42 24.80
C LYS A 256 -14.45 1.47 24.21
N THR A 257 -14.36 1.60 22.88
CA THR A 257 -13.38 2.48 22.21
C THR A 257 -14.02 3.32 21.10
N VAL A 258 -15.30 3.70 21.26
CA VAL A 258 -16.07 4.45 20.26
C VAL A 258 -15.41 5.78 19.92
N GLU A 259 -14.75 6.42 20.89
CA GLU A 259 -14.10 7.71 20.68
C GLU A 259 -12.95 7.69 19.67
N VAL A 260 -12.30 6.53 19.48
CA VAL A 260 -11.12 6.37 18.62
C VAL A 260 -11.42 5.60 17.33
N ILE A 261 -12.67 5.23 17.07
CA ILE A 261 -12.99 4.48 15.86
C ILE A 261 -12.82 5.34 14.61
N LEU A 262 -12.34 4.68 13.56
CA LEU A 262 -12.44 5.17 12.20
C LEU A 262 -13.75 4.66 11.62
N THR A 263 -14.47 5.51 10.89
CA THR A 263 -15.69 5.11 10.20
C THR A 263 -15.39 3.92 9.28
N ILE A 264 -16.19 2.85 9.43
CA ILE A 264 -15.98 1.58 8.72
C ILE A 264 -16.06 1.79 7.22
N ASP A 265 -17.09 2.52 6.81
CA ASP A 265 -17.29 3.01 5.45
C ASP A 265 -16.42 4.26 5.22
N SER A 266 -15.37 4.07 4.44
CA SER A 266 -14.44 5.16 4.12
C SER A 266 -15.01 6.15 3.10
N CYS A 267 -16.12 5.81 2.43
CA CYS A 267 -16.87 6.70 1.54
C CYS A 267 -17.96 7.50 2.26
N PHE A 268 -18.13 7.35 3.58
CA PHE A 268 -19.14 8.06 4.37
C PHE A 268 -19.24 9.56 4.03
N TRP A 269 -18.11 10.25 3.96
CA TRP A 269 -18.11 11.68 3.66
C TRP A 269 -18.57 12.02 2.25
N ALA A 270 -18.38 11.14 1.26
CA ALA A 270 -18.93 11.35 -0.07
C ALA A 270 -20.47 11.34 -0.02
N HIS A 271 -21.05 10.42 0.74
CA HIS A 271 -22.50 10.37 0.95
C HIS A 271 -23.02 11.62 1.67
N VAL A 272 -22.27 12.16 2.66
CA VAL A 272 -22.61 13.43 3.31
C VAL A 272 -22.62 14.58 2.32
N GLU A 273 -21.61 14.68 1.44
CA GLU A 273 -21.55 15.76 0.45
C GLU A 273 -22.68 15.69 -0.57
N GLU A 274 -23.02 14.49 -1.07
CA GLU A 274 -24.19 14.30 -1.94
C GLU A 274 -25.49 14.71 -1.24
N ALA A 275 -25.64 14.37 0.04
CA ALA A 275 -26.81 14.78 0.82
C ALA A 275 -26.86 16.31 1.05
N ILE A 276 -25.73 16.97 1.23
CA ILE A 276 -25.65 18.45 1.29
C ILE A 276 -26.05 19.07 -0.05
N LEU A 277 -25.56 18.51 -1.16
CA LEU A 277 -25.93 18.97 -2.50
C LEU A 277 -27.42 18.79 -2.77
N ALA A 278 -28.00 17.66 -2.38
CA ALA A 278 -29.44 17.40 -2.45
C ALA A 278 -30.26 18.42 -1.62
N CYS A 279 -29.80 18.75 -0.40
CA CYS A 279 -30.42 19.82 0.40
C CYS A 279 -30.37 21.19 -0.28
N ARG A 280 -29.24 21.54 -0.94
CA ARG A 280 -29.13 22.80 -1.69
C ARG A 280 -30.06 22.82 -2.90
N GLU A 281 -30.15 21.72 -3.63
CA GLU A 281 -31.03 21.58 -4.78
C GLU A 281 -32.51 21.78 -4.41
N LEU A 282 -32.97 21.23 -3.28
CA LEU A 282 -34.34 21.43 -2.79
C LEU A 282 -34.63 22.86 -2.32
N LYS A 283 -33.60 23.62 -1.90
CA LYS A 283 -33.74 25.04 -1.56
C LYS A 283 -33.94 25.90 -2.79
N GLU A 284 -33.31 25.53 -3.91
CA GLU A 284 -33.42 26.25 -5.20
C GLU A 284 -34.68 25.87 -5.98
N VAL A 285 -35.00 24.57 -6.04
CA VAL A 285 -36.16 24.03 -6.75
C VAL A 285 -37.02 23.25 -5.78
N LYS A 286 -38.18 23.83 -5.44
CA LYS A 286 -39.19 23.16 -4.59
C LYS A 286 -39.79 21.96 -5.32
N ASP A 287 -40.15 20.94 -4.56
CA ASP A 287 -40.92 19.77 -5.00
C ASP A 287 -40.20 18.84 -6.00
N LYS A 288 -39.05 18.29 -5.58
CA LYS A 288 -38.41 17.14 -6.24
C LYS A 288 -38.50 15.89 -5.38
N ASP A 289 -39.56 15.10 -5.57
CA ASP A 289 -39.81 13.86 -4.81
C ASP A 289 -38.62 12.90 -4.84
N GLU A 290 -37.90 12.80 -5.96
CA GLU A 290 -36.73 11.95 -6.09
C GLU A 290 -35.57 12.41 -5.17
N VAL A 291 -35.35 13.72 -5.05
CA VAL A 291 -34.30 14.28 -4.18
C VAL A 291 -34.65 14.08 -2.71
N VAL A 292 -35.93 14.24 -2.36
CA VAL A 292 -36.44 13.94 -1.02
C VAL A 292 -36.23 12.47 -0.68
N LYS A 293 -36.48 11.55 -1.61
CA LYS A 293 -36.24 10.12 -1.43
C LYS A 293 -34.76 9.81 -1.14
N LYS A 294 -33.83 10.39 -1.90
CA LYS A 294 -32.38 10.24 -1.68
C LYS A 294 -31.95 10.70 -0.28
N LEU A 295 -32.53 11.79 0.22
CA LEU A 295 -32.25 12.28 1.57
C LEU A 295 -32.76 11.34 2.67
N VAL A 296 -33.93 10.73 2.47
CA VAL A 296 -34.48 9.72 3.41
C VAL A 296 -33.62 8.46 3.40
N GLU A 297 -33.19 8.00 2.23
CA GLU A 297 -32.27 6.86 2.10
C GLU A 297 -30.93 7.14 2.81
N PHE A 298 -30.40 8.36 2.70
CA PHE A 298 -29.19 8.77 3.41
C PHE A 298 -29.40 8.82 4.94
N GLU A 299 -30.54 9.31 5.40
CA GLU A 299 -30.92 9.29 6.82
C GLU A 299 -30.95 7.85 7.39
N ASP A 300 -31.59 6.92 6.68
CA ASP A 300 -31.64 5.51 7.07
C ASP A 300 -30.25 4.87 7.08
N TYR A 301 -29.41 5.19 6.08
CA TYR A 301 -28.01 4.76 6.03
C TYR A 301 -27.21 5.24 7.25
N VAL A 302 -27.30 6.52 7.61
CA VAL A 302 -26.63 7.08 8.78
C VAL A 302 -27.10 6.39 10.05
N TYR A 303 -28.42 6.20 10.22
CA TYR A 303 -28.97 5.53 11.40
C TYR A 303 -28.50 4.08 11.51
N GLY A 304 -28.40 3.35 10.40
CA GLY A 304 -27.82 2.01 10.35
C GLY A 304 -26.37 1.97 10.85
N LEU A 305 -25.53 2.88 10.37
CA LEU A 305 -24.14 2.99 10.82
C LEU A 305 -24.02 3.31 12.31
N LEU A 306 -24.89 4.18 12.83
CA LEU A 306 -24.94 4.51 14.24
C LEU A 306 -25.33 3.30 15.10
N LYS A 307 -26.36 2.55 14.69
CA LYS A 307 -26.79 1.33 15.38
C LYS A 307 -25.67 0.29 15.50
N ASP A 308 -24.87 0.16 14.46
CA ASP A 308 -23.73 -0.77 14.39
C ASP A 308 -22.44 -0.21 15.00
N TYR A 309 -22.47 1.00 15.57
CA TYR A 309 -21.27 1.71 16.05
C TYR A 309 -20.17 1.82 14.98
N ALA A 310 -20.57 1.91 13.71
CA ALA A 310 -19.70 1.84 12.54
C ALA A 310 -19.22 3.23 12.06
N VAL A 311 -19.65 4.32 12.71
CA VAL A 311 -19.31 5.70 12.34
C VAL A 311 -18.68 6.48 13.49
N SER A 312 -17.58 7.17 13.20
CA SER A 312 -16.83 7.95 14.19
C SER A 312 -17.68 9.06 14.81
N PRO A 313 -17.59 9.33 16.14
CA PRO A 313 -18.32 10.42 16.77
C PRO A 313 -17.94 11.82 16.29
N GLU A 314 -16.86 11.95 15.49
CA GLU A 314 -16.47 13.24 14.92
C GLU A 314 -17.51 13.84 13.98
N ILE A 315 -18.46 13.04 13.49
CA ILE A 315 -19.59 13.56 12.72
C ILE A 315 -20.46 14.53 13.56
N PHE A 316 -20.43 14.41 14.89
CA PHE A 316 -21.22 15.25 15.80
C PHE A 316 -20.51 16.54 16.23
N LEU A 317 -19.28 16.79 15.76
CA LEU A 317 -18.58 18.02 16.07
C LEU A 317 -19.35 19.21 15.49
N ARG A 318 -19.37 20.33 16.21
CA ARG A 318 -20.27 21.45 15.91
C ARG A 318 -20.04 22.04 14.52
N GLN A 319 -18.79 22.05 14.05
CA GLN A 319 -18.43 22.58 12.73
C GLN A 319 -18.35 21.49 11.65
N SER A 320 -18.81 20.28 11.95
CA SER A 320 -18.81 19.18 10.99
C SER A 320 -19.77 19.42 9.82
N SER A 321 -19.37 19.02 8.61
CA SER A 321 -20.25 18.98 7.45
C SER A 321 -21.50 18.12 7.69
N PHE A 322 -21.43 17.06 8.49
CA PHE A 322 -22.60 16.26 8.85
C PHE A 322 -23.59 17.07 9.71
N MET A 323 -23.11 17.85 10.69
CA MET A 323 -23.98 18.72 11.48
C MET A 323 -24.58 19.86 10.65
N SER A 324 -23.85 20.35 9.65
CA SER A 324 -24.37 21.30 8.66
C SER A 324 -25.52 20.69 7.85
N TRP A 325 -25.32 19.47 7.32
CA TRP A 325 -26.36 18.71 6.64
C TRP A 325 -27.58 18.51 7.55
N TRP A 326 -27.38 18.06 8.79
CA TRP A 326 -28.47 17.79 9.73
C TRP A 326 -29.35 19.02 9.98
N LYS A 327 -28.72 20.19 10.16
CA LYS A 327 -29.43 21.47 10.32
C LYS A 327 -30.27 21.81 9.09
N ASP A 328 -29.70 21.67 7.91
CA ASP A 328 -30.38 21.96 6.64
C ASP A 328 -31.52 20.97 6.38
N TYR A 329 -31.29 19.68 6.61
CA TYR A 329 -32.28 18.63 6.44
C TYR A 329 -33.48 18.81 7.37
N ARG A 330 -33.23 19.15 8.65
CA ARG A 330 -34.28 19.50 9.61
C ARG A 330 -35.09 20.72 9.18
N ALA A 331 -34.45 21.73 8.60
CA ALA A 331 -35.16 22.91 8.09
C ALA A 331 -36.08 22.57 6.91
N ILE A 332 -35.65 21.63 6.04
CA ILE A 332 -36.45 21.15 4.89
C ILE A 332 -37.64 20.31 5.35
N LYS A 333 -37.42 19.36 6.27
CA LYS A 333 -38.48 18.45 6.76
C LYS A 333 -39.46 19.11 7.74
N GLY A 334 -39.04 20.19 8.38
CA GLY A 334 -39.84 20.92 9.38
C GLY A 334 -39.68 20.36 10.79
N PHE A 335 -40.02 21.19 11.79
CA PHE A 335 -39.80 20.89 13.21
C PHE A 335 -40.63 19.72 13.75
N SER A 336 -41.76 19.41 13.12
CA SER A 336 -42.63 18.29 13.48
C SER A 336 -42.16 16.95 12.91
N TYR A 337 -41.15 16.93 12.05
CA TYR A 337 -40.62 15.69 11.50
C TYR A 337 -39.90 14.89 12.60
N SER A 338 -40.37 13.66 12.78
CA SER A 338 -39.78 12.66 13.68
C SER A 338 -39.43 11.42 12.88
N SER A 339 -38.29 10.85 13.21
CA SER A 339 -37.69 9.67 12.65
C SER A 339 -36.76 9.09 13.70
N LYS A 340 -36.28 7.85 13.50
CA LYS A 340 -35.34 7.24 14.44
C LYS A 340 -34.04 8.04 14.58
N LEU A 341 -33.56 8.63 13.48
CA LEU A 341 -32.40 9.52 13.52
C LEU A 341 -32.73 10.85 14.19
N ALA A 342 -33.88 11.46 13.90
CA ALA A 342 -34.30 12.71 14.55
C ALA A 342 -34.47 12.56 16.05
N ASP A 343 -35.08 11.47 16.51
CA ASP A 343 -35.27 11.19 17.93
C ASP A 343 -33.93 10.97 18.65
N PHE A 344 -32.92 10.44 17.95
CA PHE A 344 -31.56 10.31 18.45
C PHE A 344 -30.82 11.66 18.49
N MET A 345 -30.83 12.39 17.38
CA MET A 345 -30.09 13.64 17.19
C MET A 345 -30.65 14.81 18.01
N ASN A 346 -31.96 14.81 18.30
CA ASN A 346 -32.61 15.86 19.08
C ASN A 346 -32.34 15.75 20.59
N ASP A 347 -31.79 14.62 21.05
CA ASP A 347 -31.45 14.40 22.45
C ASP A 347 -29.93 14.36 22.62
N PHE A 348 -29.39 15.46 23.13
CA PHE A 348 -27.96 15.60 23.38
C PHE A 348 -27.42 14.57 24.41
N GLY A 349 -28.28 14.05 25.28
CA GLY A 349 -27.96 12.95 26.19
C GLY A 349 -27.67 11.66 25.43
N LYS A 350 -28.44 11.34 24.39
CA LYS A 350 -28.22 10.15 23.54
C LYS A 350 -26.92 10.23 22.75
N VAL A 351 -26.63 11.41 22.18
CA VAL A 351 -25.35 11.65 21.47
C VAL A 351 -24.16 11.49 22.43
N LYS A 352 -24.23 12.05 23.65
CA LYS A 352 -23.21 11.85 24.68
C LYS A 352 -23.03 10.38 25.06
N GLN A 353 -24.14 9.65 25.23
CA GLN A 353 -24.07 8.21 25.53
C GLN A 353 -23.47 7.41 24.36
N TYR A 354 -23.71 7.81 23.11
CA TYR A 354 -23.08 7.19 21.95
C TYR A 354 -21.57 7.38 21.96
N VAL A 355 -21.10 8.61 22.21
CA VAL A 355 -19.65 8.91 22.32
C VAL A 355 -18.98 8.05 23.40
N LEU A 356 -19.68 7.80 24.50
CA LEU A 356 -19.23 6.93 25.60
C LEU A 356 -19.44 5.42 25.33
N GLY A 357 -20.05 5.05 24.21
CA GLY A 357 -20.43 3.67 23.88
C GLY A 357 -21.48 3.05 24.79
N ALA A 358 -22.22 3.87 25.54
CA ALA A 358 -23.23 3.45 26.49
C ALA A 358 -24.65 3.46 25.90
N TYR A 359 -24.85 4.08 24.74
CA TYR A 359 -26.18 4.19 24.13
C TYR A 359 -26.63 2.85 23.51
N ASN A 360 -27.85 2.42 23.83
CA ASN A 360 -28.47 1.26 23.24
C ASN A 360 -29.55 1.72 22.25
N PHE A 361 -29.30 1.51 20.96
CA PHE A 361 -30.30 1.77 19.93
C PHE A 361 -31.44 0.75 20.03
N PRO A 362 -32.69 1.20 19.89
CA PRO A 362 -33.85 0.31 19.86
C PRO A 362 -33.93 -0.57 18.60
#